data_AF-A0A961H5Y9-F1
#
_entry.id   AF-A0A961H5Y9-F1
#
_cell.length_a   1.000
_cell.length_b   1.000
_cell.length_c   1.000
_cell.angle_alpha   90.00
_cell.angle_beta   90.00
_cell.angle_gamma   90.00
#
_symmetry.space_group_name_H-M   'P 1'
#
loop_
_entity.id
_entity.type
_entity.pdbx_description
1 polymer ?
#
loop_
_entity_poly.entity_id
_entity_poly.type
_entity_poly.pdbx_seq_one_letter_code
_entity_poly.pdbx_strand_id
1 'polypeptide(L)'
;MITEIVYGFDIETDTTTDGLDPNVSSVVAAAVVSARERLVFVGDEATLLRDLDAALAEMAPGVLVTWNGLRFDLPFIALRARMRRLDLGLRLDPEPLEWRRDDEARGSAAPRTSRRVRWGPPSPAASWGAHRHLDAYRLYRGDVGQTLGLSCALKPLSRFLGYEPVEVDRSRIDLLTPTELDAYVSSDAELARELALRRPAALAGWCQRNTKIEW
;
A
#
# COMPACT_ATOMS: atom_id res chain seq x y z
N MET A 1 -12.10 22.36 -6.36
CA MET A 1 -12.34 21.57 -5.13
C MET A 1 -12.26 20.10 -5.51
N ILE A 2 -11.72 19.24 -4.63
CA ILE A 2 -11.73 17.79 -4.84
C ILE A 2 -13.15 17.32 -4.54
N THR A 3 -13.83 16.76 -5.54
CA THR A 3 -15.20 16.23 -5.43
C THR A 3 -15.20 14.71 -5.22
N GLU A 4 -14.04 14.08 -5.35
CA GLU A 4 -13.84 12.64 -5.23
C GLU A 4 -13.74 12.21 -3.78
N ILE A 5 -14.28 11.02 -3.46
CA ILE A 5 -14.06 10.40 -2.16
C ILE A 5 -12.65 9.81 -2.15
N VAL A 6 -11.87 10.14 -1.12
CA VAL A 6 -10.48 9.71 -0.97
C VAL A 6 -10.39 8.74 0.21
N TYR A 7 -9.93 7.53 -0.10
CA TYR A 7 -9.74 6.44 0.84
C TYR A 7 -8.24 6.21 1.01
N GLY A 8 -7.74 6.14 2.23
CA GLY A 8 -6.41 5.62 2.56
C GLY A 8 -6.44 4.10 2.60
N PHE A 9 -5.37 3.46 2.15
CA PHE A 9 -5.21 2.02 2.13
C PHE A 9 -3.80 1.62 2.52
N ASP A 10 -3.69 0.59 3.34
CA ASP A 10 -2.43 -0.01 3.78
C ASP A 10 -2.63 -1.47 4.18
N ILE A 11 -1.58 -2.29 4.10
CA ILE A 11 -1.56 -3.66 4.61
C ILE A 11 -0.41 -3.91 5.57
N GLU A 12 -0.59 -4.88 6.44
CA GLU A 12 0.49 -5.47 7.22
C GLU A 12 0.71 -6.92 6.83
N THR A 13 1.98 -7.33 6.85
CA THR A 13 2.42 -8.67 6.44
C THR A 13 3.09 -9.37 7.60
N ASP A 14 2.99 -10.70 7.67
CA ASP A 14 3.70 -11.51 8.66
C ASP A 14 5.22 -11.33 8.53
N THR A 15 5.87 -10.92 9.62
CA THR A 15 7.31 -10.64 9.67
C THR A 15 8.17 -11.79 10.19
N THR A 16 7.56 -12.93 10.54
CA THR A 16 8.25 -14.08 11.17
C THR A 16 9.45 -14.58 10.34
N THR A 17 9.32 -14.60 9.01
CA THR A 17 10.41 -15.02 8.11
C THR A 17 10.96 -13.85 7.28
N ASP A 18 10.12 -13.27 6.42
CA ASP A 18 10.47 -12.14 5.55
C ASP A 18 9.17 -11.46 5.08
N GLY A 19 8.72 -10.44 5.80
CA GLY A 19 7.48 -9.71 5.49
C GLY A 19 7.46 -9.04 4.11
N LEU A 20 8.62 -8.94 3.45
CA LEU A 20 8.71 -8.38 2.11
C LEU A 20 8.62 -9.43 0.99
N ASP A 21 8.60 -10.72 1.35
CA ASP A 21 8.56 -11.85 0.41
C ASP A 21 7.17 -12.53 0.44
N PRO A 22 6.32 -12.29 -0.58
CA PRO A 22 5.00 -12.89 -0.69
C PRO A 22 5.04 -14.43 -0.88
N ASN A 23 6.19 -15.05 -1.10
CA ASN A 23 6.29 -16.52 -1.14
C ASN A 23 6.30 -17.14 0.26
N VAL A 24 6.77 -16.38 1.26
CA VAL A 24 6.97 -16.89 2.64
C VAL A 24 6.26 -16.05 3.71
N SER A 25 5.60 -14.97 3.31
CA SER A 25 4.80 -14.12 4.19
C SER A 25 3.36 -13.99 3.70
N SER A 26 2.42 -13.81 4.63
CA SER A 26 0.99 -13.57 4.39
C SER A 26 0.59 -12.14 4.74
N VAL A 27 -0.45 -11.63 4.10
CA VAL A 27 -1.18 -10.46 4.63
C VAL A 27 -1.88 -10.86 5.93
N VAL A 28 -1.65 -10.08 6.99
CA VAL A 28 -2.22 -10.32 8.34
C VAL A 28 -3.21 -9.23 8.76
N ALA A 29 -3.09 -8.04 8.19
CA ALA A 29 -4.05 -6.95 8.36
C ALA A 29 -4.17 -6.11 7.09
N ALA A 30 -5.33 -5.46 6.93
CA ALA A 30 -5.52 -4.41 5.93
C ALA A 30 -6.46 -3.33 6.50
N ALA A 31 -6.23 -2.06 6.15
CA ALA A 31 -7.11 -0.96 6.53
C ALA A 31 -7.55 -0.14 5.32
N VAL A 32 -8.82 0.28 5.34
CA VAL A 32 -9.38 1.29 4.44
C VAL A 32 -9.94 2.44 5.29
N VAL A 33 -9.44 3.66 5.10
CA VAL A 33 -9.81 4.82 5.93
C VAL A 33 -10.35 5.96 5.07
N SER A 34 -11.48 6.53 5.45
CA SER A 34 -12.04 7.74 4.85
C SER A 34 -12.25 8.82 5.93
N ALA A 35 -12.84 9.95 5.54
CA ALA A 35 -13.24 10.97 6.51
C ALA A 35 -14.42 10.54 7.42
N ARG A 36 -15.12 9.44 7.08
CA ARG A 36 -16.33 9.00 7.77
C ARG A 36 -16.21 7.62 8.40
N GLU A 37 -15.36 6.78 7.84
CA GLU A 37 -15.32 5.35 8.11
C GLU A 37 -13.88 4.86 8.17
N ARG A 38 -13.64 3.91 9.08
CA ARG A 38 -12.40 3.15 9.21
C ARG A 38 -12.79 1.69 9.23
N LEU A 39 -12.34 0.95 8.23
CA LEU A 39 -12.54 -0.49 8.11
C LEU A 39 -11.18 -1.17 8.28
N VAL A 40 -11.10 -2.14 9.19
CA VAL A 40 -9.90 -2.93 9.42
C VAL A 40 -10.25 -4.40 9.40
N PHE A 41 -9.45 -5.14 8.65
CA PHE A 41 -9.61 -6.57 8.44
C PHE A 41 -8.38 -7.26 9.02
N VAL A 42 -8.58 -8.23 9.91
CA VAL A 42 -7.51 -8.99 10.59
C VAL A 42 -7.91 -10.46 10.64
N GLY A 43 -6.96 -11.37 10.41
CA GLY A 43 -7.19 -12.80 10.58
C GLY A 43 -6.60 -13.64 9.45
N ASP A 44 -7.29 -14.74 9.11
CA ASP A 44 -6.89 -15.59 7.98
C ASP A 44 -6.86 -14.80 6.67
N GLU A 45 -5.73 -14.89 5.95
CA GLU A 45 -5.47 -14.10 4.74
C GLU A 45 -6.55 -14.28 3.67
N ALA A 46 -7.10 -15.48 3.49
CA ALA A 46 -8.08 -15.72 2.43
C ALA A 46 -9.45 -15.13 2.78
N THR A 47 -9.84 -15.16 4.05
CA THR A 47 -11.06 -14.50 4.53
C THR A 47 -10.89 -12.99 4.51
N LEU A 48 -9.77 -12.49 5.07
CA LEU A 48 -9.42 -11.08 5.10
C LEU A 48 -9.47 -10.44 3.72
N LEU A 49 -8.84 -11.05 2.71
CA LEU A 49 -8.79 -10.48 1.36
C LEU A 49 -10.16 -10.51 0.66
N ARG A 50 -11.02 -11.51 0.94
CA ARG A 50 -12.38 -11.55 0.40
C ARG A 50 -13.28 -10.51 1.05
N ASP A 51 -13.18 -10.34 2.36
CA ASP A 51 -13.98 -9.37 3.10
C ASP A 51 -13.58 -7.93 2.71
N LEU A 52 -12.27 -7.70 2.52
CA LEU A 52 -11.76 -6.44 1.97
C LEU A 52 -12.31 -6.17 0.56
N ASP A 53 -12.26 -7.16 -0.33
CA ASP A 53 -12.77 -7.03 -1.71
C ASP A 53 -14.27 -6.74 -1.75
N ALA A 54 -15.05 -7.47 -0.95
CA ALA A 54 -16.49 -7.27 -0.81
C ALA A 54 -16.81 -5.87 -0.25
N ALA A 55 -16.10 -5.42 0.79
CA ALA A 55 -16.29 -4.10 1.36
C ALA A 55 -16.00 -2.99 0.33
N LEU A 56 -14.89 -3.11 -0.42
CA LEU A 56 -14.58 -2.17 -1.51
C LEU A 56 -15.65 -2.19 -2.61
N ALA A 57 -16.25 -3.33 -2.91
CA ALA A 57 -17.33 -3.41 -3.90
C ALA A 57 -18.63 -2.71 -3.44
N GLU A 58 -18.90 -2.65 -2.13
CA GLU A 58 -20.06 -1.97 -1.54
C GLU A 58 -19.84 -0.45 -1.36
N MET A 59 -18.58 -0.03 -1.23
CA MET A 59 -18.22 1.36 -1.04
C MET A 59 -18.48 2.20 -2.29
N ALA A 60 -18.82 3.48 -2.09
CA ALA A 60 -18.97 4.42 -3.20
C ALA A 60 -17.65 4.55 -3.99
N PRO A 61 -17.70 4.58 -5.34
CA PRO A 61 -16.50 4.74 -6.15
C PRO A 61 -15.69 5.98 -5.74
N GLY A 62 -14.36 5.84 -5.75
CA GLY A 62 -13.45 6.90 -5.33
C GLY A 62 -12.00 6.59 -5.64
N VAL A 63 -11.10 7.25 -4.90
CA VAL A 63 -9.65 7.09 -5.06
C VAL A 63 -9.09 6.36 -3.85
N LEU A 64 -8.53 5.16 -4.08
CA LEU A 64 -7.79 4.38 -3.10
C LEU A 64 -6.33 4.85 -3.10
N VAL A 65 -5.87 5.36 -1.96
CA VAL A 65 -4.58 6.01 -1.79
C VAL A 65 -3.66 5.16 -0.93
N THR A 66 -2.50 4.80 -1.46
CA THR A 66 -1.45 4.08 -0.72
C THR A 66 -0.20 4.93 -0.56
N TRP A 67 0.70 4.50 0.32
CA TRP A 67 2.07 5.00 0.35
C TRP A 67 3.06 3.97 -0.21
N ASN A 68 3.50 4.15 -1.47
CA ASN A 68 4.40 3.24 -2.18
C ASN A 68 3.75 1.88 -2.55
N GLY A 69 2.42 1.84 -2.63
CA GLY A 69 1.66 0.61 -2.88
C GLY A 69 1.73 0.04 -4.29
N LEU A 70 2.11 0.83 -5.30
CA LEU A 70 2.43 0.29 -6.63
C LEU A 70 3.74 -0.51 -6.65
N ARG A 71 4.55 -0.37 -5.59
CA ARG A 71 5.81 -1.10 -5.42
C ARG A 71 5.70 -2.19 -4.36
N PHE A 72 4.71 -2.18 -3.48
CA PHE A 72 4.61 -3.15 -2.40
C PHE A 72 3.20 -3.71 -2.23
N ASP A 73 2.28 -2.94 -1.63
CA ASP A 73 0.98 -3.41 -1.16
C ASP A 73 0.19 -4.15 -2.24
N LEU A 74 0.00 -3.53 -3.40
CA LEU A 74 -0.86 -4.09 -4.45
C LEU A 74 -0.20 -5.27 -5.17
N PRO A 75 1.09 -5.22 -5.58
CA PRO A 75 1.77 -6.40 -6.10
C PRO A 75 1.82 -7.58 -5.12
N PHE A 76 1.98 -7.29 -3.81
CA PHE A 76 1.97 -8.32 -2.77
C PHE A 76 0.61 -9.02 -2.74
N ILE A 77 -0.49 -8.26 -2.61
CA ILE A 77 -1.85 -8.80 -2.61
C ILE A 77 -2.13 -9.58 -3.89
N ALA A 78 -1.80 -9.04 -5.06
CA ALA A 78 -2.05 -9.69 -6.34
C ALA A 78 -1.37 -11.05 -6.45
N LEU A 79 -0.10 -11.16 -6.02
CA LEU A 79 0.60 -12.44 -6.03
C LEU A 79 0.00 -13.42 -5.00
N ARG A 80 -0.31 -12.95 -3.79
CA ARG A 80 -0.92 -13.80 -2.73
C ARG A 80 -2.30 -14.30 -3.12
N ALA A 81 -3.12 -13.45 -3.75
CA ALA A 81 -4.41 -13.81 -4.30
C ALA A 81 -4.28 -14.89 -5.36
N ARG A 82 -3.33 -14.74 -6.29
CA ARG A 82 -3.04 -15.76 -7.31
C ARG A 82 -2.58 -17.09 -6.70
N MET A 83 -1.66 -17.07 -5.75
CA MET A 83 -1.18 -18.28 -5.05
C MET A 83 -2.32 -19.02 -4.35
N ARG A 84 -3.30 -18.27 -3.81
CA ARG A 84 -4.50 -18.80 -3.14
C ARG A 84 -5.70 -19.03 -4.05
N ARG A 85 -5.59 -18.71 -5.34
CA ARG A 85 -6.70 -18.78 -6.31
C ARG A 85 -7.92 -17.96 -5.86
N LEU A 86 -7.67 -16.76 -5.32
CA LEU A 86 -8.71 -15.79 -5.00
C LEU A 86 -8.99 -14.93 -6.24
N ASP A 87 -10.27 -14.75 -6.54
CA ASP A 87 -10.74 -13.82 -7.56
C ASP A 87 -11.05 -12.49 -6.86
N LEU A 88 -10.18 -11.49 -7.06
CA LEU A 88 -10.31 -10.15 -6.47
C LEU A 88 -10.50 -9.13 -7.59
N GLY A 89 -11.19 -8.03 -7.30
CA GLY A 89 -11.33 -6.88 -8.20
C GLY A 89 -10.05 -6.06 -8.41
N LEU A 90 -8.90 -6.48 -7.84
CA LEU A 90 -7.62 -5.80 -7.95
C LEU A 90 -7.00 -6.01 -9.34
N ARG A 91 -6.68 -4.92 -10.02
CA ARG A 91 -6.02 -4.90 -11.33
C ARG A 91 -4.76 -4.03 -11.28
N LEU A 92 -3.69 -4.52 -11.88
CA LEU A 92 -2.39 -3.86 -11.99
C LEU A 92 -1.98 -3.83 -13.46
N ASP A 93 -1.41 -2.70 -13.91
CA ASP A 93 -0.91 -2.59 -15.29
C ASP A 93 0.54 -2.07 -15.33
N PRO A 94 1.48 -2.85 -15.89
CA PRO A 94 1.28 -4.25 -16.24
C PRO A 94 1.08 -5.06 -14.95
N GLU A 95 0.47 -6.24 -15.07
CA GLU A 95 0.43 -7.17 -13.95
C GLU A 95 1.87 -7.52 -13.53
N PRO A 96 2.18 -7.54 -12.22
CA PRO A 96 3.50 -7.92 -11.75
C PRO A 96 3.68 -9.42 -11.95
N LEU A 97 4.31 -9.79 -13.07
CA LEU A 97 4.44 -11.20 -13.45
C LEU A 97 5.46 -11.98 -12.61
N GLU A 98 6.37 -11.31 -11.88
CA GLU A 98 7.45 -12.00 -11.14
C GLU A 98 7.89 -11.24 -9.88
N TRP A 99 7.95 -11.95 -8.75
CA TRP A 99 8.76 -11.57 -7.60
C TRP A 99 10.16 -12.19 -7.73
N ARG A 100 11.24 -11.43 -7.50
CA ARG A 100 12.62 -11.94 -7.50
C ARG A 100 13.42 -11.39 -6.32
N ARG A 101 14.28 -12.24 -5.74
CA ARG A 101 15.26 -11.84 -4.72
C ARG A 101 16.51 -11.25 -5.39
N ASP A 102 17.06 -10.15 -4.86
CA ASP A 102 18.24 -9.48 -5.44
C ASP A 102 19.47 -10.42 -5.54
N ASP A 103 19.59 -11.43 -4.66
CA ASP A 103 20.69 -12.40 -4.64
C ASP A 103 20.67 -13.35 -5.86
N GLU A 104 19.50 -13.55 -6.49
CA GLU A 104 19.37 -14.33 -7.73
C GLU A 104 19.60 -13.47 -8.98
N ALA A 105 19.37 -12.16 -8.89
CA ALA A 105 19.51 -11.21 -9.99
C ALA A 105 20.94 -10.68 -10.18
N ARG A 106 21.77 -10.71 -9.12
CA ARG A 106 23.20 -10.36 -9.18
C ARG A 106 23.99 -11.58 -8.80
N GLY A 107 24.58 -12.28 -9.78
CA GLY A 107 25.41 -13.46 -9.54
C GLY A 107 26.30 -13.30 -8.31
N SER A 108 25.96 -14.04 -7.24
CA SER A 108 26.75 -14.50 -6.09
C SER A 108 27.68 -13.55 -5.31
N ALA A 109 27.84 -12.27 -5.67
CA ALA A 109 28.95 -11.43 -5.18
C ALA A 109 28.55 -10.17 -4.40
N ALA A 110 27.25 -9.87 -4.24
CA ALA A 110 26.82 -8.71 -3.46
C ALA A 110 26.79 -9.04 -1.95
N PRO A 111 27.26 -8.13 -1.06
CA PRO A 111 27.18 -8.33 0.39
C PRO A 111 25.72 -8.53 0.84
N ARG A 112 25.46 -9.58 1.63
CA ARG A 112 24.14 -9.96 2.21
C ARG A 112 23.46 -8.88 3.08
N THR A 113 24.07 -7.70 3.24
CA THR A 113 23.67 -6.66 4.18
C THR A 113 22.64 -5.67 3.60
N SER A 114 22.30 -5.77 2.31
CA SER A 114 21.14 -5.05 1.76
C SER A 114 20.18 -6.02 1.09
N ARG A 115 19.29 -6.64 1.87
CA ARG A 115 18.09 -7.32 1.33
C ARG A 115 17.24 -6.28 0.60
N ARG A 116 17.44 -6.16 -0.71
CA ARG A 116 16.59 -5.33 -1.57
C ARG A 116 15.60 -6.27 -2.23
N VAL A 117 14.34 -6.17 -1.84
CA VAL A 117 13.26 -6.79 -2.61
C VAL A 117 13.10 -6.01 -3.91
N ARG A 118 13.30 -6.70 -5.03
CA ARG A 118 13.06 -6.15 -6.35
C ARG A 118 11.82 -6.83 -6.92
N TRP A 119 10.68 -6.22 -6.63
CA TRP A 119 9.59 -6.22 -7.58
C TRP A 119 10.12 -5.77 -8.95
N GLY A 120 9.48 -6.20 -10.03
CA GLY A 120 9.68 -5.61 -11.35
C GLY A 120 9.54 -4.07 -11.34
N PRO A 121 9.64 -3.39 -12.50
CA PRO A 121 9.27 -1.97 -12.54
C PRO A 121 7.90 -1.78 -11.85
N PRO A 122 7.73 -0.77 -10.98
CA PRO A 122 6.45 -0.57 -10.31
C PRO A 122 5.37 -0.40 -11.37
N SER A 123 4.21 -1.04 -11.17
CA SER A 123 3.09 -0.86 -12.09
C SER A 123 2.79 0.64 -12.20
N PRO A 124 2.73 1.24 -13.41
CA PRO A 124 2.36 2.63 -13.56
C PRO A 124 0.97 2.96 -13.02
N ALA A 125 0.05 1.99 -13.02
CA ALA A 125 -1.34 2.17 -12.61
C ALA A 125 -1.94 0.92 -11.93
N ALA A 126 -2.98 1.15 -11.15
CA ALA A 126 -3.80 0.11 -10.53
C ALA A 126 -5.25 0.56 -10.34
N SER A 127 -6.14 -0.39 -10.10
CA SER A 127 -7.52 -0.14 -9.64
C SER A 127 -8.00 -1.31 -8.80
N TRP A 128 -8.99 -1.10 -7.95
CA TRP A 128 -9.65 -2.17 -7.22
C TRP A 128 -11.16 -2.00 -7.32
N GLY A 129 -11.82 -2.88 -8.07
CA GLY A 129 -13.25 -2.74 -8.39
C GLY A 129 -13.52 -1.42 -9.09
N ALA A 130 -14.41 -0.60 -8.53
CA ALA A 130 -14.73 0.74 -9.04
C ALA A 130 -13.77 1.84 -8.56
N HIS A 131 -12.79 1.52 -7.70
CA HIS A 131 -11.84 2.48 -7.18
C HIS A 131 -10.61 2.62 -8.06
N ARG A 132 -10.25 3.87 -8.36
CA ARG A 132 -8.96 4.18 -8.99
C ARG A 132 -7.88 4.23 -7.94
N HIS A 133 -6.64 3.89 -8.30
CA HIS A 133 -5.53 3.92 -7.35
C HIS A 133 -4.61 5.12 -7.53
N LEU A 134 -4.27 5.79 -6.43
CA LEU A 134 -3.23 6.80 -6.36
C LEU A 134 -2.12 6.37 -5.40
N ASP A 135 -0.89 6.25 -5.90
CA ASP A 135 0.29 6.14 -5.06
C ASP A 135 0.78 7.52 -4.59
N ALA A 136 0.39 7.92 -3.38
CA ALA A 136 0.72 9.24 -2.82
C ALA A 136 2.23 9.45 -2.65
N TYR A 137 3.00 8.38 -2.48
CA TYR A 137 4.46 8.48 -2.40
C TYR A 137 5.06 9.16 -3.65
N ARG A 138 4.48 8.94 -4.83
CA ARG A 138 4.94 9.56 -6.09
C ARG A 138 4.71 11.07 -6.12
N LEU A 139 3.73 11.58 -5.36
CA LEU A 139 3.47 13.03 -5.24
C LEU A 139 4.54 13.77 -4.44
N TYR A 140 5.33 13.05 -3.63
CA TYR A 140 6.32 13.62 -2.72
C TYR A 140 7.77 13.26 -3.10
N ARG A 141 7.99 12.09 -3.70
CA ARG A 141 9.34 11.64 -4.06
C ARG A 141 10.00 12.56 -5.09
N GLY A 142 9.23 13.05 -6.06
CA GLY A 142 9.72 13.87 -7.17
C GLY A 142 10.07 15.32 -6.77
N ASP A 143 9.63 15.78 -5.59
CA ASP A 143 9.86 17.15 -5.14
C ASP A 143 10.48 17.21 -3.74
N VAL A 144 9.76 16.82 -2.68
CA VAL A 144 10.18 16.94 -1.27
C VAL A 144 11.37 16.05 -1.00
N GLY A 145 11.32 14.78 -1.45
CA GLY A 145 12.40 13.82 -1.22
C GLY A 145 13.71 14.24 -1.86
N GLN A 146 13.64 14.70 -3.11
CA GLN A 146 14.82 15.15 -3.85
C GLN A 146 15.33 16.51 -3.37
N THR A 147 14.45 17.43 -3.04
CA THR A 147 14.82 18.82 -2.70
C THR A 147 15.30 18.97 -1.27
N LEU A 148 14.67 18.27 -0.30
CA LEU A 148 14.97 18.43 1.12
C LEU A 148 15.97 17.40 1.66
N GLY A 149 16.40 16.42 0.86
CA GLY A 149 17.26 15.33 1.33
C GLY A 149 16.64 14.47 2.43
N LEU A 150 15.31 14.52 2.57
CA LEU A 150 14.55 13.76 3.56
C LEU A 150 14.13 12.40 3.02
N SER A 151 14.09 11.39 3.89
CA SER A 151 13.49 10.11 3.56
C SER A 151 12.00 10.30 3.25
N CYS A 152 11.57 9.99 2.03
CA CYS A 152 10.15 9.91 1.67
C CYS A 152 9.47 8.62 2.17
N ALA A 153 10.00 7.96 3.19
CA ALA A 153 9.21 6.98 3.92
C ALA A 153 8.03 7.66 4.62
N LEU A 154 6.94 6.93 4.83
CA LEU A 154 5.70 7.47 5.37
C LEU A 154 5.94 8.19 6.71
N LYS A 155 6.54 7.50 7.68
CA LYS A 155 6.72 8.00 9.05
C LYS A 155 7.59 9.26 9.14
N PRO A 156 8.82 9.31 8.57
CA PRO A 156 9.62 10.53 8.59
C PRO A 156 8.94 11.73 7.93
N LEU A 157 8.28 11.53 6.80
CA LEU A 157 7.59 12.61 6.09
C LEU A 157 6.35 13.09 6.86
N SER A 158 5.56 12.18 7.42
CA SER A 158 4.40 12.52 8.26
C SER A 158 4.83 13.34 9.48
N ARG A 159 5.90 12.94 10.17
CA ARG A 159 6.48 13.71 11.29
C ARG A 159 6.95 15.09 10.85
N PHE A 160 7.64 15.19 9.71
CA PHE A 160 8.06 16.48 9.16
C PHE A 160 6.87 17.43 8.91
N LEU A 161 5.71 16.87 8.59
CA LEU A 161 4.46 17.61 8.34
C LEU A 161 3.61 17.82 9.61
N GLY A 162 4.12 17.45 10.78
CA GLY A 162 3.49 17.68 12.09
C GLY A 162 2.44 16.64 12.48
N TYR A 163 2.43 15.47 11.84
CA TYR A 163 1.64 14.33 12.30
C TYR A 163 2.42 13.52 13.35
N GLU A 164 1.69 12.76 14.16
CA GLU A 164 2.22 11.82 15.14
C GLU A 164 1.83 10.39 14.71
N PRO A 165 2.66 9.71 13.89
CA PRO A 165 2.35 8.36 13.45
C PRO A 165 2.38 7.36 14.60
N VAL A 166 1.48 6.37 14.59
CA VAL A 166 1.63 5.19 15.44
C VAL A 166 2.89 4.43 14.99
N GLU A 167 3.77 4.06 15.90
CA GLU A 167 4.99 3.31 15.59
C GLU A 167 5.05 2.03 16.42
N VAL A 168 5.45 0.94 15.77
CA VAL A 168 5.62 -0.38 16.36
C VAL A 168 6.98 -0.94 15.98
N ASP A 169 7.46 -1.95 16.70
CA ASP A 169 8.63 -2.71 16.27
C ASP A 169 8.28 -3.59 15.07
N ARG A 170 8.68 -3.15 13.88
CA ARG A 170 8.41 -3.83 12.60
C ARG A 170 9.05 -5.22 12.48
N SER A 171 9.98 -5.59 13.37
CA SER A 171 10.53 -6.96 13.40
C SER A 171 9.68 -7.93 14.19
N ARG A 172 8.61 -7.42 14.83
CA ARG A 172 7.77 -8.13 15.80
C ARG A 172 6.28 -7.85 15.55
N ILE A 173 5.89 -7.66 14.30
CA ILE A 173 4.47 -7.43 13.93
C ILE A 173 3.62 -8.63 14.35
N ASP A 174 4.18 -9.84 14.28
CA ASP A 174 3.60 -11.11 14.75
C ASP A 174 3.29 -11.14 16.25
N LEU A 175 3.85 -10.20 17.04
CA LEU A 175 3.66 -10.12 18.49
C LEU A 175 2.73 -9.00 18.93
N LEU A 176 2.20 -8.20 17.99
CA LEU A 176 1.24 -7.15 18.30
C LEU A 176 -0.09 -7.77 18.73
N THR A 177 -0.72 -7.15 19.72
CA THR A 177 -2.11 -7.45 20.04
C THR A 177 -3.02 -7.02 18.89
N PRO A 178 -4.22 -7.61 18.74
CA PRO A 178 -5.17 -7.18 17.72
C PRO A 178 -5.45 -5.68 17.73
N THR A 179 -5.53 -5.05 18.91
CA THR A 179 -5.74 -3.62 19.06
C THR A 179 -4.55 -2.78 18.60
N GLU A 180 -3.32 -3.22 18.87
CA GLU A 180 -2.11 -2.52 18.41
C GLU A 180 -1.96 -2.63 16.89
N LEU A 181 -2.22 -3.83 16.33
CA LEU A 181 -2.19 -4.06 14.89
C LEU A 181 -3.24 -3.19 14.18
N ASP A 182 -4.47 -3.16 14.70
CA ASP A 182 -5.56 -2.30 14.22
C ASP A 182 -5.19 -0.81 14.21
N ALA A 183 -4.67 -0.31 15.34
CA ALA A 183 -4.25 1.07 15.47
C ALA A 183 -3.09 1.42 14.53
N TYR A 184 -2.16 0.49 14.33
CA TYR A 184 -1.01 0.69 13.47
C TYR A 184 -1.40 0.75 11.99
N VAL A 185 -2.05 -0.29 11.45
CA VAL A 185 -2.44 -0.34 10.03
C VAL A 185 -3.43 0.77 9.66
N SER A 186 -4.35 1.11 10.56
CA SER A 186 -5.25 2.25 10.38
C SER A 186 -4.51 3.58 10.33
N SER A 187 -3.48 3.76 11.17
CA SER A 187 -2.68 4.98 11.18
C SER A 187 -1.93 5.15 9.87
N ASP A 188 -1.36 4.09 9.30
CA ASP A 188 -0.62 4.14 8.04
C ASP A 188 -1.54 4.47 6.86
N ALA A 189 -2.70 3.79 6.79
CA ALA A 189 -3.74 4.09 5.80
C ALA A 189 -4.23 5.56 5.91
N GLU A 190 -4.52 6.02 7.13
CA GLU A 190 -4.95 7.40 7.37
C GLU A 190 -3.89 8.42 6.95
N LEU A 191 -2.62 8.18 7.29
CA LEU A 191 -1.52 9.06 6.90
C LEU A 191 -1.34 9.10 5.37
N ALA A 192 -1.45 7.97 4.66
CA ALA A 192 -1.39 7.96 3.20
C ALA A 192 -2.46 8.88 2.58
N ARG A 193 -3.69 8.79 3.10
CA ARG A 193 -4.82 9.65 2.70
C ARG A 193 -4.55 11.13 2.99
N GLU A 194 -4.15 11.44 4.21
CA GLU A 194 -3.89 12.80 4.68
C GLU A 194 -2.79 13.49 3.88
N LEU A 195 -1.71 12.78 3.57
CA LEU A 195 -0.63 13.29 2.74
C LEU A 195 -1.11 13.59 1.31
N ALA A 196 -1.94 12.74 0.71
CA ALA A 196 -2.53 13.06 -0.59
C ALA A 196 -3.42 14.32 -0.54
N LEU A 197 -4.25 14.45 0.50
CA LEU A 197 -5.14 15.60 0.70
C LEU A 197 -4.38 16.91 0.94
N ARG A 198 -3.20 16.86 1.55
CA ARG A 198 -2.30 18.03 1.69
C ARG A 198 -1.72 18.52 0.36
N ARG A 199 -1.93 17.81 -0.73
CA ARG A 199 -1.50 18.19 -2.10
C ARG A 199 -2.71 18.38 -3.02
N PRO A 200 -3.64 19.30 -2.71
CA PRO A 200 -4.94 19.35 -3.37
C PRO A 200 -4.84 19.62 -4.88
N ALA A 201 -3.86 20.43 -5.32
CA ALA A 201 -3.63 20.68 -6.75
C ALA A 201 -3.10 19.45 -7.49
N ALA A 202 -2.16 18.71 -6.88
CA ALA A 202 -1.60 17.51 -7.48
C ALA A 202 -2.63 16.38 -7.54
N LEU A 203 -3.39 16.19 -6.46
CA LEU A 203 -4.50 15.23 -6.40
C LEU A 203 -5.58 15.56 -7.42
N ALA A 204 -6.06 16.82 -7.49
CA ALA A 204 -7.05 17.22 -8.48
C ALA A 204 -6.56 17.01 -9.92
N GLY A 205 -5.31 17.39 -10.22
CA GLY A 205 -4.71 17.17 -11.53
C GLY A 205 -4.56 15.68 -11.86
N TRP A 206 -4.29 14.84 -10.86
CA TRP A 206 -4.27 13.39 -11.02
C TRP A 206 -5.67 12.85 -11.34
N CYS A 207 -6.71 13.24 -10.58
CA CYS A 207 -8.09 12.80 -10.84
C CYS A 207 -8.57 13.21 -12.24
N GLN A 208 -8.21 14.42 -12.70
CA GLN A 208 -8.57 14.91 -14.04
C GLN A 208 -7.93 14.10 -15.18
N ARG A 209 -6.70 13.60 -14.98
CA ARG A 209 -6.01 12.78 -15.98
C ARG A 209 -6.46 11.31 -15.96
N ASN A 210 -6.98 10.85 -14.83
CA ASN A 210 -7.38 9.47 -14.61
C ASN A 210 -8.90 9.38 -14.41
N THR A 211 -9.68 9.98 -15.31
CA THR A 211 -11.14 10.05 -15.17
C THR A 211 -11.84 8.72 -15.47
N LYS A 212 -11.22 7.86 -16.25
CA LYS A 212 -11.75 6.54 -16.62
C LYS A 212 -10.76 5.44 -16.28
N ILE A 213 -11.32 4.34 -15.78
CA ILE A 213 -10.66 3.05 -15.75
C ILE A 213 -10.90 2.43 -17.13
N GLU A 214 -10.00 2.67 -18.09
CA GLU A 214 -10.02 1.97 -19.38
C GLU A 214 -9.13 0.73 -19.23
N TRP A 215 -9.75 -0.42 -18.99
CA TRP A 215 -9.13 -1.74 -19.05
C TRP A 215 -9.68 -2.50 -20.24
#